data_AF-A0A2M8Y5C9-F1
#
_entry.id   AF-A0A2M8Y5C9-F1
#
_cell.length_a   1.000
_cell.length_b   1.000
_cell.length_c   1.000
_cell.angle_alpha   90.00
_cell.angle_beta   90.00
_cell.angle_gamma   90.00
#
_symmetry.space_group_name_H-M   'P 1'
#
loop_
_entity.id
_entity.type
_entity.pdbx_description
1 polymer ?
#
loop_
_entity_poly.entity_id
_entity_poly.type
_entity_poly.pdbx_seq_one_letter_code
_entity_poly.pdbx_strand_id
1 'polypeptide(L)'
;MRTFIIALVLCISTNFSFAQTQLEMNTEAGNSFLKADKELNSIYAKILKEYKSDTAFIKNLKTAQNIWIKFRDAEMMMKYPDREPGYYGSIQHVCWYNYLEELTKKRTKELKIWLTGIEEGDSCSGSVKTK
;
A
#
# COMPACT_ATOMS: atom_id res chain seq x y z
N MET A 1 -33.60 -31.47 -35.52
CA MET A 1 -33.14 -30.08 -35.79
C MET A 1 -33.12 -29.20 -34.56
N ARG A 2 -34.19 -29.13 -33.74
CA ARG A 2 -34.21 -28.30 -32.51
C ARG A 2 -33.20 -28.72 -31.43
N THR A 3 -32.93 -30.03 -31.29
CA THR A 3 -31.92 -30.59 -30.36
C THR A 3 -30.48 -30.38 -30.82
N PHE A 4 -30.22 -30.38 -32.13
CA PHE A 4 -28.90 -30.05 -32.69
C PHE A 4 -28.56 -28.55 -32.55
N ILE A 5 -29.57 -27.67 -32.59
CA ILE A 5 -29.39 -26.23 -32.35
C ILE A 5 -29.02 -25.95 -30.88
N ILE A 6 -29.58 -26.70 -29.92
CA ILE A 6 -29.26 -26.53 -28.49
C ILE A 6 -27.83 -26.98 -28.17
N ALA A 7 -27.33 -28.04 -28.82
CA ALA A 7 -25.94 -28.49 -28.66
C ALA A 7 -24.92 -27.51 -29.27
N LEU A 8 -25.28 -26.80 -30.34
CA LEU A 8 -24.40 -25.82 -30.99
C LEU A 8 -24.25 -24.52 -30.17
N VAL A 9 -25.28 -24.13 -29.41
CA VAL A 9 -25.28 -22.92 -28.57
C VAL A 9 -24.44 -23.12 -27.29
N LEU A 10 -24.35 -24.35 -26.75
CA LEU A 10 -23.56 -24.64 -25.55
C LEU A 10 -22.03 -24.59 -25.76
N CYS A 11 -21.55 -24.69 -27.00
CA CYS A 11 -20.12 -24.64 -27.34
C CYS A 11 -19.56 -23.22 -27.53
N ILE A 12 -20.40 -22.18 -27.54
CA ILE A 12 -19.97 -20.79 -27.80
C ILE A 12 -19.66 -20.04 -26.49
N SER A 13 -20.05 -20.56 -25.33
CA SER A 13 -19.62 -20.05 -24.02
C SER A 13 -18.23 -20.57 -23.62
N THR A 14 -17.25 -20.49 -24.52
CA THR A 14 -15.84 -20.67 -24.15
C THR A 14 -15.39 -19.44 -23.39
N ASN A 15 -15.27 -19.60 -22.07
CA ASN A 15 -14.69 -18.66 -21.12
C ASN A 15 -13.52 -17.88 -21.72
N PHE A 16 -13.67 -16.56 -21.88
CA PHE A 16 -12.54 -15.66 -22.07
C PHE A 16 -11.68 -15.69 -20.81
N SER A 17 -10.71 -16.60 -20.77
CA SER A 17 -9.70 -16.65 -19.72
C SER A 17 -8.57 -15.72 -20.14
N PHE A 18 -8.47 -14.55 -19.50
CA PHE A 18 -7.32 -13.67 -19.69
C PHE A 18 -6.12 -14.27 -18.96
N ALA A 19 -5.13 -14.76 -19.71
CA ALA A 19 -3.84 -15.14 -19.15
C ALA A 19 -3.00 -13.88 -18.96
N GLN A 20 -2.61 -13.58 -17.72
CA GLN A 20 -1.73 -12.44 -17.40
C GLN A 20 -0.27 -12.90 -17.45
N THR A 21 0.60 -12.07 -18.03
CA THR A 21 2.05 -12.33 -18.03
C THR A 21 2.67 -11.91 -16.70
N GLN A 22 3.79 -12.53 -16.32
CA GLN A 22 4.54 -12.11 -15.12
C GLN A 22 4.97 -10.63 -15.20
N LEU A 23 5.25 -10.11 -16.40
CA LEU A 23 5.59 -8.70 -16.61
C LEU A 23 4.40 -7.79 -16.26
N GLU A 24 3.19 -8.15 -16.69
CA GLU A 24 1.97 -7.42 -16.36
C GLU A 24 1.71 -7.45 -14.85
N MET A 25 1.83 -8.62 -14.21
CA MET A 25 1.68 -8.75 -12.75
C MET A 25 2.70 -7.87 -12.00
N ASN A 26 3.96 -7.87 -12.44
CA ASN A 26 5.02 -7.06 -11.85
C ASN A 26 4.73 -5.57 -11.96
N THR A 27 4.25 -5.14 -13.14
CA THR A 27 3.90 -3.75 -13.42
C THR A 27 2.71 -3.30 -12.58
N GLU A 28 1.68 -4.14 -12.49
CA GLU A 28 0.48 -3.87 -11.69
C GLU A 28 0.82 -3.71 -10.20
N ALA A 29 1.61 -4.64 -9.63
CA ALA A 29 2.03 -4.57 -8.24
C ALA A 29 2.85 -3.29 -7.96
N GLY A 30 3.78 -2.94 -8.85
CA GLY A 30 4.54 -1.70 -8.76
C GLY A 30 3.65 -0.44 -8.79
N ASN A 31 2.70 -0.39 -9.72
CA ASN A 31 1.75 0.72 -9.82
C ASN A 31 0.84 0.84 -8.59
N SER A 32 0.40 -0.30 -8.04
CA SER A 32 -0.41 -0.34 -6.83
C SER A 32 0.34 0.24 -5.63
N PHE A 33 1.60 -0.16 -5.44
CA PHE A 33 2.50 0.45 -4.46
C PHE A 33 2.67 1.96 -4.67
N LEU A 34 2.96 2.41 -5.90
CA LEU A 34 3.12 3.84 -6.20
C LEU A 34 1.86 4.66 -5.87
N LYS A 35 0.68 4.08 -6.10
CA LYS A 35 -0.60 4.70 -5.70
C LYS A 35 -0.71 4.84 -4.18
N ALA A 36 -0.36 3.81 -3.43
CA ALA A 36 -0.35 3.86 -1.97
C ALA A 36 0.68 4.88 -1.43
N ASP A 37 1.87 4.93 -2.02
CA ASP A 37 2.91 5.90 -1.64
C ASP A 37 2.48 7.35 -1.93
N LYS A 38 1.82 7.58 -3.06
CA LYS A 38 1.22 8.88 -3.37
C LYS A 38 0.15 9.28 -2.35
N GLU A 39 -0.67 8.34 -1.88
CA GLU A 39 -1.66 8.60 -0.83
C GLU A 39 -0.97 8.97 0.49
N LEU A 40 0.04 8.20 0.90
CA LEU A 40 0.83 8.48 2.11
C LEU A 40 1.41 9.90 2.07
N ASN A 41 2.05 10.28 0.97
CA ASN A 41 2.62 11.61 0.79
C ASN A 41 1.56 12.72 0.79
N SER A 42 0.38 12.46 0.21
CA SER A 42 -0.75 13.40 0.26
C SER A 42 -1.25 13.62 1.69
N ILE A 43 -1.41 12.56 2.48
CA ILE A 43 -1.81 12.65 3.90
C ILE A 43 -0.75 13.40 4.70
N TYR A 44 0.52 13.05 4.53
CA TYR A 44 1.63 13.73 5.19
C TYR A 44 1.66 15.24 4.89
N ALA A 45 1.50 15.63 3.62
CA ALA A 45 1.43 17.04 3.23
C ALA A 45 0.23 17.79 3.84
N LYS A 46 -0.94 17.13 3.95
CA LYS A 46 -2.11 17.69 4.64
C LYS A 46 -1.83 17.93 6.12
N ILE A 47 -1.16 16.99 6.80
CA ILE A 47 -0.78 17.13 8.21
C ILE A 47 0.18 18.32 8.38
N LEU A 48 1.19 18.45 7.53
CA LEU A 48 2.10 19.60 7.59
C LEU A 48 1.37 20.95 7.43
N LYS A 49 0.33 20.99 6.59
CA LYS A 49 -0.49 22.19 6.38
C LYS A 49 -1.38 22.50 7.59
N GLU A 50 -2.04 21.48 8.14
CA GLU A 50 -2.94 21.59 9.28
C GLU A 50 -2.18 22.05 10.54
N TYR A 51 -1.03 21.45 10.82
CA TYR A 51 -0.22 21.73 12.01
C TYR A 51 0.89 22.76 11.78
N LYS A 52 0.76 23.63 10.75
CA LYS A 52 1.81 24.57 10.31
C LYS A 52 2.37 25.48 11.42
N SER A 53 1.59 25.77 12.45
CA SER A 53 1.99 26.60 13.60
C SER A 53 2.70 25.81 14.71
N ASP A 54 2.53 24.49 14.76
CA ASP A 54 3.20 23.63 15.74
C ASP A 54 4.54 23.13 15.18
N THR A 55 5.55 24.00 15.29
CA THR A 55 6.90 23.73 14.78
C THR A 55 7.58 22.54 15.46
N ALA A 56 7.29 22.30 16.74
CA ALA A 56 7.84 21.18 17.50
C ALA A 56 7.27 19.85 16.99
N PHE A 57 5.94 19.78 16.82
CA PHE A 57 5.30 18.61 16.21
C PHE A 57 5.81 18.35 14.80
N ILE A 58 5.88 19.37 13.93
CA ILE A 58 6.37 19.20 12.54
C ILE A 58 7.79 18.65 12.50
N LYS A 59 8.70 19.15 13.35
CA LYS A 59 10.07 18.65 13.46
C LYS A 59 10.09 17.16 13.82
N ASN A 60 9.27 16.76 14.78
CA ASN A 60 9.20 15.38 15.24
C ASN A 60 8.49 14.46 14.22
N LEU A 61 7.44 14.93 13.55
CA LEU A 61 6.77 14.21 12.47
C LEU A 61 7.73 13.89 11.31
N LYS A 62 8.51 14.89 10.87
CA LYS A 62 9.56 14.70 9.85
C LYS A 62 10.57 13.65 10.27
N THR A 63 11.04 13.73 11.51
CA THR A 63 12.01 12.78 12.07
C THR A 63 11.43 11.36 12.12
N ALA A 64 10.22 11.21 12.64
CA ALA A 64 9.52 9.93 12.73
C ALA A 64 9.27 9.32 11.33
N GLN A 65 8.89 10.13 10.35
CA GLN A 65 8.64 9.64 9.00
C GLN A 65 9.92 9.20 8.29
N ASN A 66 11.03 9.93 8.46
CA ASN A 66 12.33 9.53 7.92
C ASN A 66 12.83 8.22 8.55
N ILE A 67 12.62 8.04 9.86
CA ILE A 67 12.96 6.80 10.55
C ILE A 67 12.06 5.66 10.08
N TRP A 68 10.77 5.90 9.89
CA TRP A 68 9.84 4.90 9.37
C TRP A 68 10.26 4.40 7.98
N ILE A 69 10.74 5.26 7.08
CA ILE A 69 11.28 4.84 5.78
C ILE A 69 12.44 3.86 5.97
N LYS A 70 13.42 4.19 6.83
CA LYS A 70 14.55 3.31 7.13
C LYS A 70 14.11 1.99 7.74
N PHE A 71 13.14 2.02 8.65
CA PHE A 71 12.57 0.83 9.27
C PHE A 71 11.87 -0.05 8.24
N ARG A 72 11.01 0.52 7.39
CA ARG A 72 10.32 -0.19 6.31
C ARG A 72 11.33 -0.87 5.39
N ASP A 73 12.36 -0.14 4.96
CA ASP A 73 13.37 -0.68 4.05
C ASP A 73 14.17 -1.82 4.73
N ALA A 74 14.51 -1.68 6.02
CA ALA A 74 15.12 -2.76 6.80
C ALA A 74 14.18 -3.97 6.98
N GLU A 75 12.88 -3.73 7.17
CA GLU A 75 11.87 -4.78 7.26
C GLU A 75 11.71 -5.54 5.93
N MET A 76 11.80 -4.84 4.79
CA MET A 76 11.84 -5.49 3.47
C MET A 76 13.03 -6.43 3.34
N MET A 77 14.22 -5.98 3.74
CA MET A 77 15.44 -6.79 3.71
C MET A 77 15.37 -7.96 4.71
N MET A 78 14.70 -7.78 5.85
CA MET A 78 14.45 -8.87 6.80
C MET A 78 13.49 -9.91 6.23
N LYS A 79 12.41 -9.48 5.56
CA LYS A 79 11.38 -10.38 5.01
C LYS A 79 11.85 -11.11 3.76
N TYR A 80 12.63 -10.44 2.91
CA TYR A 80 13.25 -11.01 1.73
C TYR A 80 14.77 -10.78 1.77
N PRO A 81 15.50 -11.51 2.65
CA PRO A 81 16.94 -11.40 2.69
C PRO A 81 17.57 -11.78 1.36
N ASP A 82 18.76 -11.22 1.10
CA ASP A 82 19.56 -11.58 -0.07
C ASP A 82 19.89 -13.08 -0.04
N ARG A 83 19.64 -13.73 -1.18
CA ARG A 83 19.82 -15.16 -1.42
C ARG A 83 20.33 -15.35 -2.83
N GLU A 84 20.73 -16.58 -3.14
CA GLU A 84 21.15 -16.95 -4.49
C GLU A 84 20.09 -16.61 -5.55
N PRO A 85 20.50 -16.22 -6.77
CA PRO A 85 19.57 -15.87 -7.84
C PRO A 85 18.51 -16.95 -8.08
N GLY A 86 17.25 -16.52 -8.14
CA GLY A 86 16.11 -17.42 -8.38
C GLY A 86 15.52 -18.07 -7.12
N TYR A 87 16.10 -17.86 -5.93
CA TYR A 87 15.59 -18.46 -4.68
C TYR A 87 14.09 -18.24 -4.44
N TYR A 88 13.58 -17.03 -4.71
CA TYR A 88 12.15 -16.69 -4.54
C TYR A 88 11.32 -16.84 -5.82
N GLY A 89 11.94 -17.23 -6.94
CA GLY A 89 11.30 -17.35 -8.24
C GLY A 89 10.82 -16.01 -8.83
N SER A 90 10.11 -16.09 -9.97
CA SER A 90 9.64 -14.91 -10.71
C SER A 90 8.59 -14.08 -9.96
N ILE A 91 7.93 -14.67 -8.96
CA ILE A 91 6.91 -14.02 -8.14
C ILE A 91 7.48 -13.01 -7.14
N GLN A 92 8.79 -13.05 -6.86
CA GLN A 92 9.45 -12.20 -5.87
C GLN A 92 9.09 -10.72 -6.03
N HIS A 93 9.07 -10.23 -7.27
CA HIS A 93 8.76 -8.83 -7.57
C HIS A 93 7.34 -8.46 -7.11
N VAL A 94 6.34 -9.29 -7.42
CA VAL A 94 4.95 -9.08 -6.96
C VAL A 94 4.89 -9.09 -5.42
N CYS A 95 5.49 -10.10 -4.77
CA CYS A 95 5.49 -10.22 -3.32
C CYS A 95 6.21 -9.04 -2.62
N TRP A 96 7.26 -8.51 -3.23
CA TRP A 96 8.00 -7.36 -2.74
C TRP A 96 7.13 -6.10 -2.75
N TYR A 97 6.53 -5.77 -3.89
CA TYR A 97 5.69 -4.58 -4.00
C TYR A 97 4.39 -4.68 -3.19
N ASN A 98 3.77 -5.86 -3.13
CA ASN A 98 2.58 -6.06 -2.31
C ASN A 98 2.88 -5.82 -0.82
N TYR A 99 4.03 -6.26 -0.32
CA TYR A 99 4.40 -6.01 1.07
C TYR A 99 4.76 -4.54 1.33
N LEU A 100 5.51 -3.91 0.41
CA LEU A 100 5.75 -2.45 0.47
C LEU A 100 4.44 -1.66 0.50
N GLU A 101 3.47 -2.04 -0.32
CA GLU A 101 2.14 -1.43 -0.36
C GLU A 101 1.41 -1.59 0.97
N GLU A 102 1.41 -2.80 1.56
CA GLU A 102 0.80 -3.08 2.86
C GLU A 102 1.35 -2.16 3.96
N LEU A 103 2.68 -2.10 4.09
CA LEU A 103 3.36 -1.25 5.07
C LEU A 103 3.02 0.22 4.86
N THR A 104 2.96 0.66 3.60
CA THR A 104 2.64 2.04 3.21
C THR A 104 1.19 2.40 3.53
N LYS A 105 0.23 1.51 3.26
CA LYS A 105 -1.18 1.67 3.64
C LYS A 105 -1.36 1.71 5.16
N LYS A 106 -0.66 0.83 5.89
CA LYS A 106 -0.68 0.82 7.36
C LYS A 106 -0.21 2.16 7.91
N ARG A 107 0.94 2.65 7.46
CA ARG A 107 1.46 3.96 7.87
C ARG A 107 0.50 5.10 7.54
N THR A 108 -0.11 5.04 6.36
CA THR A 108 -1.13 6.02 5.95
C THR A 108 -2.31 6.04 6.92
N LYS A 109 -2.80 4.88 7.36
CA LYS A 109 -3.87 4.76 8.36
C LYS A 109 -3.46 5.33 9.72
N GLU A 110 -2.24 5.03 10.18
CA GLU A 110 -1.70 5.60 11.43
C GLU A 110 -1.64 7.13 11.38
N LEU A 111 -1.20 7.72 10.26
CA LEU A 111 -1.11 9.17 10.12
C LEU A 111 -2.47 9.88 10.00
N LYS A 112 -3.50 9.19 9.48
CA LYS A 112 -4.83 9.80 9.26
C LYS A 112 -5.47 10.34 10.55
N ILE A 113 -5.10 9.82 11.73
CA ILE A 113 -5.66 10.29 13.00
C ILE A 113 -5.42 11.79 13.24
N TRP A 114 -4.28 12.33 12.80
CA TRP A 114 -3.97 13.77 12.93
C TRP A 114 -4.89 14.65 12.06
N LEU A 115 -5.53 14.09 11.04
CA LEU A 115 -6.48 14.80 10.19
C LEU A 115 -7.93 14.62 10.66
N THR A 116 -8.28 13.42 11.15
CA THR A 116 -9.66 13.11 11.59
C THR A 116 -9.94 13.59 13.01
N GLY A 117 -8.91 13.65 13.85
CA GLY A 117 -9.04 13.90 15.28
C GLY A 117 -9.62 12.70 16.05
N ILE A 118 -9.71 12.86 17.37
CA ILE A 118 -10.22 11.87 18.32
C ILE A 118 -11.28 12.50 19.25
N GLU A 119 -12.09 11.68 19.91
CA GLU A 119 -13.06 12.18 20.90
C GLU A 119 -12.36 12.75 22.13
N GLU A 120 -12.96 13.79 22.72
CA GLU A 120 -12.53 14.27 24.03
C GLU A 120 -12.65 13.16 25.08
N GLY A 121 -11.68 13.09 25.99
CA GLY A 121 -11.67 12.13 27.10
C GLY A 121 -10.43 11.25 27.15
N ASP A 122 -9.67 11.12 26.06
CA ASP A 122 -8.37 10.45 26.08
C ASP A 122 -7.24 11.42 26.46
N SER A 123 -6.74 11.28 27.70
CA SER A 123 -5.62 12.09 28.21
C SER A 123 -4.28 11.72 27.56
N CYS A 124 -4.19 10.58 26.87
CA CYS A 124 -2.97 10.09 26.20
C CYS A 124 -2.96 10.40 24.69
N SER A 125 -3.79 11.35 24.26
CA SER A 125 -4.00 11.75 22.86
C SER A 125 -2.84 12.49 22.20
N GLY A 126 -1.91 13.02 23.00
CA GLY A 126 -0.71 13.68 22.51
C GLY A 126 -1.02 14.88 21.62
N SER A 127 -0.39 14.95 20.44
CA SER A 127 -0.56 16.07 19.49
C SER A 127 -1.76 15.91 18.55
N VAL A 128 -2.58 14.88 18.71
CA VAL A 128 -3.75 14.67 17.85
C VAL A 128 -4.85 15.65 18.26
N LYS A 129 -5.45 16.36 17.28
CA LYS A 129 -6.58 17.26 17.54
C LYS A 129 -7.81 16.51 18.03
N THR A 130 -8.64 17.17 18.83
CA THR A 130 -9.98 16.67 19.17
C THR A 130 -10.96 16.95 18.03
N LYS A 131 -11.96 16.09 17.85
CA LYS A 131 -13.03 16.22 16.85
C LYS A 131 -14.34 16.69 17.48
#